data_AF-A0A6P8I371-F1
#
_entry.id   AF-A0A6P8I371-F1
#
_cell.length_a   1.000
_cell.length_b   1.000
_cell.length_c   1.000
_cell.angle_alpha   90.00
_cell.angle_beta   90.00
_cell.angle_gamma   90.00
#
_symmetry.space_group_name_H-M   'P 1'
#
loop_
_entity.id
_entity.type
_entity.pdbx_description
1 polymer ?
#
loop_
_entity_poly.entity_id
_entity_poly.type
_entity_poly.pdbx_seq_one_letter_code
_entity_poly.pdbx_strand_id
1 'polypeptide(L)'
;MKSEEKRMKRWPRLGNLKLCHSSVKDFTKSPWFSPVVLGVYRGLAAFYLMSWWLYNMSVNMNKGKMFIYFTNLYFTTIAFYFAIGMNLSCITLMQRQDKRYGNEDENVERQSLALLADNCPFDQSKDFKISADKETATCEKVPRKEDELTKECADKLEPAIISPTISREEKSPKNTRKIKSSIEKEEEDIVSSFSGSSGRMRGGTTVCHQVYWLLYSISTNTSVLVAIGHWNDIFEEQSFYANVLTKEVVGMGLIVMETLICGIPVRMCHVVYPMLFTILYIIFTGIYYASGGTNIQGRSYVYRLLDYENINLWSGGILVLTVFVAQPLIQLAFYVVSVTRRCLADRVCRCRRRR
;
A
#
# COMPACT_ATOMS: atom_id res chain seq x y z
N MET A 1 -27.18 -34.62 2.41
CA MET A 1 -26.44 -34.89 3.67
C MET A 1 -24.94 -35.16 3.49
N LYS A 2 -24.49 -35.99 2.53
CA LYS A 2 -23.04 -36.24 2.30
C LYS A 2 -22.21 -35.07 1.73
N SER A 3 -22.83 -33.99 1.24
CA SER A 3 -22.14 -32.81 0.71
C SER A 3 -21.79 -31.75 1.76
N GLU A 4 -22.52 -31.73 2.89
CA GLU A 4 -22.30 -30.77 3.99
C GLU A 4 -21.19 -31.24 4.93
N GLU A 5 -21.02 -32.55 5.09
CA GLU A 5 -19.98 -33.15 5.93
C GLU A 5 -18.56 -32.90 5.38
N LYS A 6 -18.42 -32.68 4.07
CA LYS A 6 -17.13 -32.32 3.44
C LYS A 6 -16.71 -30.86 3.70
N ARG A 7 -17.61 -29.99 4.17
CA ARG A 7 -17.29 -28.59 4.50
C ARG A 7 -16.71 -28.40 5.90
N MET A 8 -16.90 -29.37 6.82
CA MET A 8 -16.46 -29.26 8.21
C MET A 8 -15.07 -29.83 8.51
N LYS A 9 -14.44 -30.60 7.60
CA LYS A 9 -13.09 -31.18 7.80
C LYS A 9 -11.98 -30.43 7.07
N ARG A 10 -12.03 -29.10 7.02
CA ARG A 10 -10.90 -28.30 6.52
C ARG A 10 -10.18 -27.66 7.70
N TRP A 11 -9.32 -28.46 8.35
CA TRP A 11 -8.25 -27.95 9.22
C TRP A 11 -7.55 -26.74 8.55
N PRO A 12 -7.00 -25.78 9.33
CA PRO A 12 -6.32 -24.63 8.76
C PRO A 12 -5.13 -25.15 7.94
N ARG A 13 -5.27 -25.13 6.61
CA ARG A 13 -4.16 -25.40 5.71
C ARG A 13 -3.07 -24.39 6.06
N LEU A 14 -1.81 -24.82 6.21
CA LEU A 14 -0.66 -23.93 6.43
C LEU A 14 -0.63 -22.74 5.44
N GLY A 15 -1.23 -22.89 4.25
CA GLY A 15 -1.45 -21.79 3.30
C GLY A 15 -2.30 -20.61 3.81
N ASN A 16 -3.12 -20.80 4.85
CA ASN A 16 -3.90 -19.73 5.48
C ASN A 16 -3.04 -18.87 6.43
N LEU A 17 -1.88 -19.37 6.86
CA LEU A 17 -0.88 -18.60 7.60
C LEU A 17 -0.11 -17.66 6.66
N LYS A 18 0.01 -18.02 5.37
CA LYS A 18 0.75 -17.21 4.42
C LYS A 18 0.09 -15.84 4.25
N LEU A 19 0.88 -14.77 4.37
CA LEU A 19 0.52 -13.39 4.05
C LEU A 19 0.38 -13.19 2.53
N CYS A 20 -0.49 -13.97 1.91
CA CYS A 20 -0.85 -13.85 0.50
C CYS A 20 -2.35 -13.57 0.41
N HIS A 21 -2.69 -12.46 -0.24
CA HIS A 21 -4.07 -12.08 -0.52
C HIS A 21 -4.23 -11.83 -2.03
N SER A 22 -5.32 -12.32 -2.61
CA SER A 22 -5.51 -12.31 -4.07
C SER A 22 -5.74 -10.91 -4.65
N SER A 23 -6.20 -9.95 -3.83
CA SER A 23 -6.47 -8.57 -4.26
C SER A 23 -5.67 -7.58 -3.41
N VAL A 24 -4.62 -7.01 -3.99
CA VAL A 24 -3.86 -5.90 -3.39
C VAL A 24 -4.75 -4.65 -3.22
N LYS A 25 -5.78 -4.52 -4.05
CA LYS A 25 -6.72 -3.39 -4.04
C LYS A 25 -7.52 -3.31 -2.74
N ASP A 26 -7.62 -4.39 -1.98
CA ASP A 26 -8.44 -4.44 -0.77
C ASP A 26 -7.74 -3.73 0.41
N PHE A 27 -6.42 -3.52 0.33
CA PHE A 27 -5.64 -2.79 1.34
C PHE A 27 -5.73 -1.27 1.21
N THR A 28 -6.06 -0.76 0.02
CA THR A 28 -6.10 0.70 -0.28
C THR A 28 -7.48 1.21 -0.67
N LYS A 29 -8.50 0.35 -0.64
CA LYS A 29 -9.89 0.73 -0.90
C LYS A 29 -10.72 0.74 0.38
N SER A 30 -11.54 1.78 0.51
CA SER A 30 -12.66 1.82 1.44
C SER A 30 -13.96 1.49 0.68
N PRO A 31 -14.87 0.70 1.26
CA PRO A 31 -16.22 0.55 0.72
C PRO A 31 -17.11 1.78 1.00
N TRP A 32 -16.70 2.66 1.91
CA TRP A 32 -17.52 3.78 2.40
C TRP A 32 -17.10 5.13 1.81
N PHE A 33 -15.79 5.37 1.75
CA PHE A 33 -15.24 6.68 1.43
C PHE A 33 -14.42 6.69 0.15
N SER A 34 -14.23 7.89 -0.40
CA SER A 34 -13.32 8.08 -1.54
C SER A 34 -11.87 7.78 -1.13
N PRO A 35 -11.00 7.41 -2.08
CA PRO A 35 -9.60 7.13 -1.78
C PRO A 35 -8.84 8.37 -1.26
N VAL A 36 -9.31 9.58 -1.62
CA VAL A 36 -8.73 10.84 -1.13
C VAL A 36 -8.99 11.00 0.37
N VAL A 37 -10.25 10.80 0.79
CA VAL A 37 -10.62 10.86 2.22
C VAL A 37 -9.85 9.82 3.03
N LEU A 38 -9.72 8.61 2.50
CA LEU A 38 -8.92 7.56 3.16
C LEU A 38 -7.44 7.95 3.27
N GLY A 39 -6.86 8.52 2.21
CA GLY A 39 -5.48 9.02 2.22
C GLY A 39 -5.25 10.11 3.26
N VAL A 40 -6.16 11.09 3.35
CA VAL A 40 -6.11 12.16 4.36
C VAL A 40 -6.21 11.60 5.78
N TYR A 41 -7.16 10.70 6.05
CA TYR A 41 -7.30 10.05 7.35
C TYR A 41 -6.01 9.32 7.75
N ARG A 42 -5.45 8.50 6.86
CA ARG A 42 -4.19 7.79 7.11
C ARG A 42 -3.02 8.75 7.29
N GLY A 43 -3.02 9.88 6.58
CA GLY A 43 -2.02 10.94 6.73
C GLY A 43 -2.06 11.57 8.12
N LEU A 44 -3.24 11.96 8.60
CA LEU A 44 -3.43 12.53 9.94
C LEU A 44 -3.08 11.51 11.03
N ALA A 45 -3.53 10.26 10.89
CA ALA A 45 -3.23 9.19 11.84
C ALA A 45 -1.73 8.89 11.90
N ALA A 46 -1.07 8.82 10.75
CA ALA A 46 0.38 8.62 10.65
C ALA A 46 1.15 9.78 11.26
N PHE A 47 0.75 11.04 10.99
CA PHE A 47 1.39 12.20 11.59
C PHE A 47 1.31 12.15 13.12
N TYR A 48 0.11 11.95 13.67
CA TYR A 48 -0.09 11.85 15.12
C TYR A 48 0.76 10.73 15.75
N LEU A 49 0.71 9.52 15.19
CA LEU A 49 1.43 8.36 15.73
C LEU A 49 2.94 8.51 15.56
N MET A 50 3.40 9.10 14.45
CA MET A 50 4.82 9.35 14.21
C MET A 50 5.37 10.42 15.17
N SER A 51 4.60 11.48 15.45
CA SER A 51 4.97 12.48 16.45
C SER A 51 5.14 11.86 17.84
N TRP A 52 4.20 11.01 18.27
CA TRP A 52 4.32 10.30 19.54
C TRP A 52 5.46 9.29 19.56
N TRP A 53 5.69 8.58 18.46
CA TRP A 53 6.82 7.67 18.34
C TRP A 53 8.16 8.40 18.44
N LEU A 54 8.31 9.53 17.74
CA LEU A 54 9.50 10.39 17.82
C LEU A 54 9.68 11.01 19.21
N TYR A 55 8.60 11.42 19.88
CA TYR A 55 8.66 11.89 21.26
C TYR A 55 9.12 10.77 22.22
N ASN A 56 8.56 9.56 22.09
CA ASN A 56 9.01 8.42 22.89
C ASN A 56 10.47 8.06 22.58
N MET A 57 10.91 8.21 21.32
CA MET A 57 12.31 8.04 20.94
C MET A 57 13.18 9.09 21.62
N SER A 58 12.86 10.38 21.53
CA SER A 58 13.70 11.44 22.08
C SER A 58 13.86 11.36 23.60
N VAL A 59 12.78 10.99 24.32
CA VAL A 59 12.82 10.86 25.79
C VAL A 59 13.57 9.61 26.24
N ASN A 60 13.44 8.49 25.52
CA ASN A 60 14.00 7.20 25.96
C ASN A 60 15.37 6.89 25.37
N MET A 61 15.79 7.55 24.29
CA MET A 61 17.07 7.31 23.62
C MET A 61 18.25 7.68 24.52
N ASN A 62 18.15 8.79 25.26
CA ASN A 62 19.17 9.19 26.23
C ASN A 62 19.34 8.19 27.40
N LYS A 63 18.33 7.34 27.64
CA LYS A 63 18.34 6.33 28.71
C LYS A 63 18.74 4.94 28.20
N GLY A 64 18.87 4.74 26.87
CA GLY A 64 19.13 3.42 26.26
C GLY A 64 18.02 2.39 26.47
N LYS A 65 16.84 2.81 26.96
CA LYS A 65 15.74 1.94 27.43
C LYS A 65 14.48 2.06 26.56
N MET A 66 14.64 2.41 25.28
CA MET A 66 13.49 2.57 24.38
C MET A 66 12.76 1.24 24.14
N PHE A 67 13.50 0.19 23.75
CA PHE A 67 12.91 -1.08 23.33
C PHE A 67 12.62 -2.06 24.48
N ILE A 68 12.91 -1.68 25.73
CA ILE A 68 12.59 -2.55 26.88
C ILE A 68 11.09 -2.57 27.19
N TYR A 69 10.38 -1.47 26.91
CA TYR A 69 8.97 -1.34 27.21
C TYR A 69 8.11 -1.86 26.05
N PHE A 70 7.17 -2.76 26.37
CA PHE A 70 6.20 -3.29 25.42
C PHE A 70 5.34 -2.19 24.79
N THR A 71 4.98 -1.16 25.55
CA THR A 71 4.24 0.02 25.09
C THR A 71 4.98 0.72 23.95
N ASN A 72 6.30 0.90 24.06
CA ASN A 72 7.13 1.51 23.02
C ASN A 72 7.24 0.65 21.76
N LEU A 73 7.37 -0.68 21.92
CA LEU A 73 7.37 -1.62 20.80
C LEU A 73 6.03 -1.59 20.06
N TYR A 74 4.92 -1.54 20.79
CA TYR A 74 3.59 -1.32 20.21
C TYR A 74 3.51 -0.02 19.41
N PHE A 75 3.90 1.13 20.01
CA PHE A 75 3.89 2.42 19.32
C PHE A 75 4.72 2.41 18.03
N THR A 76 5.84 1.69 18.05
CA THR A 76 6.65 1.46 16.86
C THR A 76 5.82 0.72 15.78
N THR A 77 5.27 -0.45 16.10
CA THR A 77 4.51 -1.23 15.10
C THR A 77 3.34 -0.45 14.49
N ILE A 78 2.56 0.28 15.29
CA ILE A 78 1.38 1.02 14.82
C ILE A 78 1.78 2.27 14.02
N ALA A 79 2.84 2.98 14.41
CA ALA A 79 3.33 4.15 13.67
C ALA A 79 3.85 3.75 12.28
N PHE A 80 4.67 2.69 12.20
CA PHE A 80 5.15 2.17 10.93
C PHE A 80 4.01 1.60 10.06
N TYR A 81 3.01 0.96 10.67
CA TYR A 81 1.81 0.53 9.96
C TYR A 81 1.12 1.71 9.26
N PHE A 82 0.77 2.78 10.00
CA PHE A 82 0.08 3.93 9.42
C PHE A 82 0.96 4.70 8.43
N ALA A 83 2.27 4.80 8.66
CA ALA A 83 3.20 5.40 7.72
C ALA A 83 3.24 4.65 6.37
N ILE A 84 3.37 3.32 6.40
CA ILE A 84 3.33 2.50 5.17
C ILE A 84 1.94 2.61 4.51
N GLY A 85 0.87 2.62 5.30
CA GLY A 85 -0.50 2.78 4.80
C GLY A 85 -0.73 4.13 4.10
N MET A 86 -0.17 5.22 4.62
CA MET A 86 -0.18 6.54 3.98
C MET A 86 0.56 6.47 2.63
N ASN A 87 1.79 5.95 2.61
CA ASN A 87 2.57 5.80 1.38
C ASN A 87 1.82 5.00 0.30
N LEU A 88 1.22 3.86 0.67
CA LEU A 88 0.39 3.05 -0.24
C LEU A 88 -0.85 3.80 -0.75
N SER A 89 -1.44 4.65 0.09
CA SER A 89 -2.59 5.48 -0.28
C SER A 89 -2.17 6.59 -1.26
N CYS A 90 -1.04 7.26 -1.01
CA CYS A 90 -0.47 8.26 -1.92
C CYS A 90 -0.14 7.66 -3.29
N ILE A 91 0.54 6.51 -3.34
CA ILE A 91 0.83 5.81 -4.61
C ILE A 91 -0.47 5.49 -5.36
N THR A 92 -1.50 5.02 -4.65
CA THR A 92 -2.81 4.72 -5.26
C THR A 92 -3.50 5.97 -5.81
N LEU A 93 -3.33 7.12 -5.16
CA LEU A 93 -3.88 8.40 -5.61
C LEU A 93 -3.14 8.95 -6.82
N MET A 94 -1.80 8.90 -6.82
CA MET A 94 -0.97 9.32 -7.95
C MET A 94 -1.28 8.49 -9.20
N GLN A 95 -1.36 7.16 -9.07
CA GLN A 95 -1.75 6.27 -10.18
C GLN A 95 -3.16 6.54 -10.72
N ARG A 96 -4.07 7.09 -9.90
CA ARG A 96 -5.41 7.48 -10.37
C ARG A 96 -5.41 8.83 -11.06
N GLN A 97 -4.57 9.76 -10.62
CA GLN A 97 -4.41 11.05 -11.28
C GLN A 97 -3.77 10.88 -12.65
N ASP A 98 -2.69 10.10 -12.72
CA ASP A 98 -1.99 9.79 -13.97
C ASP A 98 -2.94 9.16 -15.01
N LYS A 99 -3.74 8.18 -14.60
CA LYS A 99 -4.79 7.60 -15.47
C LYS A 99 -5.89 8.57 -15.87
N ARG A 100 -6.23 9.55 -15.02
CA ARG A 100 -7.22 10.56 -15.38
C ARG A 100 -6.65 11.52 -16.41
N TYR A 101 -5.42 11.96 -16.21
CA TYR A 101 -4.70 12.81 -17.15
C TYR A 101 -4.55 12.13 -18.51
N GLY A 102 -4.08 10.88 -18.56
CA GLY A 102 -3.96 10.14 -19.81
C GLY A 102 -5.30 9.89 -20.53
N ASN A 103 -6.39 9.68 -19.79
CA ASN A 103 -7.72 9.56 -20.39
C ASN A 103 -8.26 10.90 -20.89
N GLU A 104 -7.93 12.01 -20.23
CA GLU A 104 -8.31 13.35 -20.67
C GLU A 104 -7.58 13.68 -21.98
N ASP A 105 -6.27 13.43 -22.06
CA ASP A 105 -5.49 13.59 -23.29
C ASP A 105 -6.02 12.73 -24.45
N GLU A 106 -6.30 11.43 -24.21
CA GLU A 106 -6.84 10.53 -25.24
C GLU A 106 -8.23 10.98 -25.73
N ASN A 107 -9.08 11.53 -24.84
CA ASN A 107 -10.38 12.06 -25.21
C ASN A 107 -10.27 13.34 -26.04
N VAL A 108 -9.34 14.23 -25.71
CA VAL A 108 -9.07 15.46 -26.47
C VAL A 108 -8.56 15.12 -27.86
N GLU A 109 -7.64 14.14 -27.99
CA GLU A 109 -7.15 13.66 -29.28
C GLU A 109 -8.26 13.02 -30.14
N ARG A 110 -9.12 12.19 -29.54
CA ARG A 110 -10.27 11.61 -30.27
C ARG A 110 -11.25 12.68 -30.75
N GLN A 111 -11.50 13.71 -29.94
CA GLN A 111 -12.38 14.81 -30.33
C GLN A 111 -11.79 15.64 -31.48
N SER A 112 -10.48 15.92 -31.47
CA SER A 112 -9.83 16.66 -32.56
C SER A 112 -9.83 15.86 -33.87
N LEU A 113 -9.58 14.56 -33.83
CA LEU A 113 -9.67 13.67 -34.99
C LEU A 113 -11.10 13.59 -35.56
N ALA A 114 -12.13 13.57 -34.70
CA ALA A 114 -13.52 13.56 -35.14
C ALA A 114 -13.90 14.87 -35.85
N LEU A 115 -13.44 16.02 -35.36
CA LEU A 115 -13.66 17.32 -36.00
C LEU A 115 -12.93 17.44 -37.35
N LEU A 116 -11.76 16.82 -37.50
CA LEU A 116 -11.05 16.78 -38.78
C LEU A 116 -11.77 15.89 -39.80
N ALA A 117 -12.33 14.74 -39.37
CA ALA A 117 -13.07 13.84 -40.24
C ALA A 117 -14.37 14.45 -40.78
N ASP A 118 -15.06 15.28 -39.98
CA ASP A 118 -16.32 15.94 -40.35
C ASP A 118 -16.10 17.12 -41.32
N ASN A 119 -14.90 17.73 -41.28
CA ASN A 119 -14.52 18.85 -42.15
C ASN A 119 -13.80 18.43 -43.44
N CYS A 120 -13.60 17.13 -43.67
CA CYS A 120 -13.11 16.65 -44.96
C CYS A 120 -14.27 16.71 -45.98
N PRO A 121 -14.16 17.50 -47.06
CA PRO A 121 -15.12 17.42 -48.15
C PRO A 121 -14.86 16.09 -48.85
N PHE A 122 -15.60 15.05 -48.46
CA PHE A 122 -15.69 13.84 -49.24
C PHE A 122 -16.52 14.18 -50.49
N ASP A 123 -15.82 14.39 -51.61
CA ASP A 123 -16.41 14.53 -52.93
C ASP A 123 -17.27 13.29 -53.21
N GLN A 124 -18.59 13.48 -53.16
CA GLN A 124 -19.56 12.56 -53.73
C GLN A 124 -19.46 12.61 -55.26
N SER A 125 -18.44 11.99 -55.84
CA SER A 125 -18.55 11.50 -57.22
C SER A 125 -17.52 10.42 -57.54
N LYS A 126 -17.96 9.17 -57.45
CA LYS A 126 -17.87 8.18 -58.54
C LYS A 126 -18.41 6.84 -58.04
N ASP A 127 -19.48 6.42 -58.70
CA ASP A 127 -20.01 5.07 -58.63
C ASP A 127 -18.89 4.05 -58.83
N PHE A 128 -18.68 3.16 -57.85
CA PHE A 128 -18.00 1.89 -58.11
C PHE A 128 -18.85 0.75 -57.57
N LYS A 129 -19.56 0.12 -58.50
CA LYS A 129 -20.38 -1.08 -58.30
C LYS A 129 -19.53 -2.18 -57.65
N ILE A 130 -20.03 -2.74 -56.56
CA ILE A 130 -19.63 -4.07 -56.10
C ILE A 130 -20.28 -5.08 -57.03
N SER A 131 -19.49 -5.74 -57.88
CA SER A 131 -19.84 -7.04 -58.46
C SER A 131 -18.80 -8.05 -58.01
N ALA A 132 -19.26 -9.20 -57.56
CA ALA A 132 -18.46 -10.37 -57.25
C ALA A 132 -17.69 -10.84 -58.50
N ASP A 133 -16.43 -11.28 -58.31
CA ASP A 133 -15.95 -12.57 -58.79
C ASP A 133 -14.51 -12.86 -58.32
N LYS A 134 -14.15 -14.14 -58.47
CA LYS A 134 -13.11 -14.95 -57.82
C LYS A 134 -11.64 -14.55 -58.07
N GLU A 135 -10.80 -15.18 -57.25
CA GLU A 135 -9.47 -15.73 -57.56
C GLU A 135 -8.19 -15.00 -57.09
N THR A 136 -7.51 -15.67 -56.15
CA THR A 136 -6.06 -15.93 -56.04
C THR A 136 -5.02 -14.81 -55.88
N ALA A 137 -4.38 -14.88 -54.70
CA ALA A 137 -2.94 -15.07 -54.51
C ALA A 137 -1.95 -13.87 -54.55
N THR A 138 -1.10 -13.93 -53.51
CA THR A 138 0.33 -13.60 -53.44
C THR A 138 0.79 -12.16 -53.26
N CYS A 139 1.66 -12.05 -52.25
CA CYS A 139 2.38 -10.88 -51.77
C CYS A 139 3.78 -10.90 -52.39
N GLU A 140 4.15 -9.89 -53.17
CA GLU A 140 5.55 -9.67 -53.58
C GLU A 140 5.87 -8.18 -53.78
N LYS A 141 7.14 -7.84 -53.59
CA LYS A 141 7.71 -6.52 -53.25
C LYS A 141 8.19 -5.70 -54.45
N VAL A 142 7.98 -4.36 -54.39
CA VAL A 142 8.91 -3.24 -54.77
C VAL A 142 9.10 -2.97 -56.30
N PRO A 143 9.40 -1.74 -56.83
CA PRO A 143 9.95 -0.50 -56.22
C PRO A 143 9.29 0.86 -56.56
N ARG A 144 9.77 1.86 -55.80
CA ARG A 144 9.70 3.33 -55.90
C ARG A 144 10.11 3.91 -57.28
N LYS A 145 9.44 4.98 -57.73
CA LYS A 145 10.05 6.15 -58.38
C LYS A 145 9.19 7.42 -58.20
N GLU A 146 9.91 8.50 -57.94
CA GLU A 146 9.47 9.89 -57.75
C GLU A 146 8.89 10.49 -59.04
N ASP A 147 8.06 11.53 -58.95
CA ASP A 147 8.31 12.83 -59.59
C ASP A 147 7.22 13.88 -59.25
N GLU A 148 7.72 15.02 -58.74
CA GLU A 148 7.26 16.42 -58.87
C GLU A 148 5.80 16.81 -58.62
N LEU A 149 5.57 17.68 -57.62
CA LEU A 149 5.51 19.14 -57.83
C LEU A 149 4.85 19.84 -56.62
N THR A 150 5.62 20.11 -55.56
CA THR A 150 5.23 21.02 -54.47
C THR A 150 5.95 22.35 -54.60
N LYS A 151 5.23 23.36 -55.10
CA LYS A 151 5.37 24.81 -54.88
C LYS A 151 3.90 25.27 -54.76
N GLU A 152 3.42 26.02 -53.77
CA GLU A 152 3.82 27.31 -53.21
C GLU A 152 2.72 27.57 -52.15
N CYS A 153 2.98 27.90 -50.88
CA CYS A 153 3.26 29.26 -50.41
C CYS A 153 3.65 29.19 -48.92
N ALA A 154 4.76 29.84 -48.59
CA ALA A 154 5.11 30.27 -47.24
C ALA A 154 4.30 31.53 -46.86
N ASP A 155 3.96 31.74 -45.58
CA ASP A 155 4.65 32.73 -44.72
C ASP A 155 3.96 33.01 -43.37
N LYS A 156 4.81 33.13 -42.33
CA LYS A 156 4.69 33.88 -41.04
C LYS A 156 3.74 33.32 -39.97
N LEU A 157 4.14 33.12 -38.71
CA LEU A 157 4.82 34.04 -37.78
C LEU A 157 5.43 33.26 -36.57
N GLU A 158 6.55 33.76 -36.01
CA GLU A 158 7.46 33.18 -34.99
C GLU A 158 6.87 32.91 -33.57
N PRO A 159 7.67 32.30 -32.65
CA PRO A 159 8.45 33.17 -31.73
C PRO A 159 9.88 32.70 -31.35
N ALA A 160 10.77 33.69 -31.29
CA ALA A 160 11.77 33.99 -30.25
C ALA A 160 12.79 32.92 -29.74
N ILE A 161 13.94 32.90 -30.41
CA ILE A 161 15.34 33.07 -29.92
C ILE A 161 15.58 32.95 -28.40
N ILE A 162 16.39 31.96 -27.97
CA ILE A 162 17.65 32.13 -27.18
C ILE A 162 18.63 31.01 -27.61
N SER A 163 19.78 31.38 -28.16
CA SER A 163 21.00 30.55 -28.25
C SER A 163 22.19 31.39 -27.78
N PRO A 164 23.20 30.82 -27.10
CA PRO A 164 24.55 31.31 -27.16
C PRO A 164 25.38 30.49 -28.16
N THR A 165 25.93 31.24 -29.12
CA THR A 165 26.93 30.91 -30.13
C THR A 165 28.13 30.10 -29.58
N ILE A 166 28.45 28.97 -30.22
CA ILE A 166 29.85 28.51 -30.38
C ILE A 166 30.06 28.09 -31.85
N SER A 167 31.19 28.56 -32.35
CA SER A 167 31.63 28.70 -33.72
C SER A 167 31.77 27.39 -34.51
N ARG A 168 31.53 27.56 -35.81
CA ARG A 168 31.71 26.65 -36.94
C ARG A 168 33.14 26.08 -37.04
N GLU A 169 33.26 24.76 -37.05
CA GLU A 169 34.33 24.05 -37.76
C GLU A 169 33.72 22.89 -38.57
N GLU A 170 33.96 22.90 -39.86
CA GLU A 170 33.33 22.07 -40.87
C GLU A 170 34.30 20.93 -41.25
N LYS A 171 33.96 19.65 -40.99
CA LYS A 171 34.63 18.48 -41.61
C LYS A 171 33.86 17.14 -41.50
N SER A 172 33.44 16.65 -42.67
CA SER A 172 33.32 15.23 -43.11
C SER A 172 32.11 14.33 -42.66
N PRO A 173 31.41 13.66 -43.61
CA PRO A 173 30.08 13.07 -43.41
C PRO A 173 30.11 11.55 -43.09
N LYS A 174 30.98 11.10 -42.17
CA LYS A 174 31.09 9.66 -41.82
C LYS A 174 30.65 9.29 -40.40
N ASN A 175 30.28 10.27 -39.57
CA ASN A 175 29.97 10.03 -38.15
C ASN A 175 28.48 10.18 -37.78
N THR A 176 27.66 10.76 -38.66
CA THR A 176 26.25 11.06 -38.37
C THR A 176 25.37 9.82 -38.26
N ARG A 177 25.69 8.75 -39.01
CA ARG A 177 24.92 7.49 -38.96
C ARG A 177 25.21 6.68 -37.68
N LYS A 178 26.44 6.79 -37.13
CA LYS A 178 26.85 6.12 -35.89
C LYS A 178 26.30 6.83 -34.65
N ILE A 179 26.28 8.16 -34.67
CA ILE A 179 25.68 8.99 -33.62
C ILE A 179 24.15 8.82 -33.62
N LYS A 180 23.50 8.80 -34.79
CA LYS A 180 22.06 8.55 -34.88
C LYS A 180 21.66 7.16 -34.41
N SER A 181 22.44 6.13 -34.73
CA SER A 181 22.22 4.76 -34.23
C SER A 181 22.49 4.58 -32.73
N SER A 182 23.34 5.44 -32.13
CA SER A 182 23.60 5.42 -30.69
C SER A 182 22.50 6.15 -29.91
N ILE A 183 21.96 7.24 -30.47
CA ILE A 183 20.86 8.01 -29.87
C ILE A 183 19.54 7.25 -29.98
N GLU A 184 19.23 6.61 -31.12
CA GLU A 184 18.04 5.76 -31.28
C GLU A 184 18.10 4.53 -30.35
N LYS A 185 19.30 4.00 -30.06
CA LYS A 185 19.50 2.94 -29.05
C LYS A 185 19.33 3.43 -27.61
N GLU A 186 19.84 4.61 -27.27
CA GLU A 186 19.60 5.21 -25.95
C GLU A 186 18.13 5.56 -25.74
N GLU A 187 17.43 6.01 -26.78
CA GLU A 187 15.99 6.32 -26.71
C GLU A 187 15.13 5.04 -26.63
N GLU A 188 15.48 3.96 -27.35
CA GLU A 188 14.87 2.64 -27.16
C GLU A 188 15.18 2.03 -25.78
N ASP A 189 16.38 2.21 -25.24
CA ASP A 189 16.74 1.74 -23.90
C ASP A 189 16.03 2.54 -22.80
N ILE A 190 15.86 3.86 -22.96
CA ILE A 190 15.10 4.72 -22.05
C ILE A 190 13.60 4.40 -22.12
N VAL A 191 13.05 4.19 -23.33
CA VAL A 191 11.65 3.79 -23.55
C VAL A 191 11.41 2.35 -23.07
N SER A 192 12.39 1.44 -23.16
CA SER A 192 12.30 0.09 -22.57
C SER A 192 12.37 0.13 -21.03
N SER A 193 13.12 1.08 -20.46
CA SER A 193 13.17 1.31 -19.01
C SER A 193 11.86 1.90 -18.47
N PHE A 194 11.18 2.75 -19.24
CA PHE A 194 9.89 3.34 -18.88
C PHE A 194 8.70 2.41 -19.16
N SER A 195 8.76 1.62 -20.23
CA SER A 195 7.74 0.60 -20.54
C SER A 195 7.89 -0.69 -19.73
N GLY A 196 9.03 -0.89 -19.07
CA GLY A 196 9.30 -1.98 -18.12
C GLY A 196 8.47 -1.97 -16.83
N SER A 197 7.68 -0.93 -16.57
CA SER A 197 6.75 -0.87 -15.43
C SER A 197 5.28 -1.17 -15.79
N SER A 198 4.99 -1.52 -17.05
CA SER A 198 3.71 -2.17 -17.39
C SER A 198 3.80 -3.69 -17.20
N GLY A 199 4.33 -4.08 -16.04
CA GLY A 199 4.30 -5.43 -15.55
C GLY A 199 2.86 -5.81 -15.27
N ARG A 200 2.24 -6.53 -16.20
CA ARG A 200 1.06 -7.39 -16.00
C ARG A 200 1.13 -8.01 -14.61
N MET A 201 0.43 -7.42 -13.63
CA MET A 201 0.39 -7.87 -12.23
C MET A 201 -0.11 -9.32 -12.18
N ARG A 202 0.81 -10.28 -12.23
CA ARG A 202 0.57 -11.68 -11.89
C ARG A 202 0.33 -11.73 -10.37
N GLY A 203 -0.93 -11.60 -9.96
CA GLY A 203 -1.58 -12.27 -8.81
C GLY A 203 -0.86 -12.49 -7.46
N GLY A 204 0.26 -11.83 -7.16
CA GLY A 204 1.02 -11.99 -5.92
C GLY A 204 1.15 -10.66 -5.18
N THR A 205 0.96 -10.67 -3.86
CA THR A 205 1.24 -9.54 -2.97
C THR A 205 2.74 -9.26 -2.93
N THR A 206 3.18 -8.04 -3.26
CA THR A 206 4.56 -7.56 -3.06
C THR A 206 4.97 -7.65 -1.59
N VAL A 207 6.27 -7.82 -1.29
CA VAL A 207 6.82 -7.87 0.09
C VAL A 207 6.31 -6.71 0.95
N CYS A 208 6.26 -5.48 0.43
CA CYS A 208 5.74 -4.32 1.16
C CYS A 208 4.31 -4.52 1.67
N HIS A 209 3.45 -5.17 0.87
CA HIS A 209 2.06 -5.48 1.26
C HIS A 209 2.01 -6.58 2.33
N GLN A 210 2.94 -7.53 2.28
CA GLN A 210 3.05 -8.59 3.30
C GLN A 210 3.49 -8.00 4.64
N VAL A 211 4.50 -7.16 4.64
CA VAL A 211 4.97 -6.43 5.84
C VAL A 211 3.88 -5.54 6.39
N TYR A 212 3.20 -4.77 5.52
CA TYR A 212 2.06 -3.94 5.92
C TYR A 212 0.96 -4.75 6.64
N TRP A 213 0.64 -5.93 6.10
CA TRP A 213 -0.38 -6.79 6.68
C TRP A 213 0.07 -7.50 7.96
N LEU A 214 1.35 -7.84 8.06
CA LEU A 214 1.96 -8.34 9.29
C LEU A 214 1.86 -7.30 10.40
N LEU A 215 2.28 -6.06 10.12
CA LEU A 215 2.20 -4.94 11.06
C LEU A 215 0.76 -4.69 11.50
N TYR A 216 -0.20 -4.68 10.57
CA TYR A 216 -1.62 -4.61 10.89
C TYR A 216 -2.06 -5.71 11.87
N SER A 217 -1.67 -6.96 11.61
CA SER A 217 -2.07 -8.11 12.43
C SER A 217 -1.50 -8.03 13.85
N ILE A 218 -0.27 -7.51 13.99
CA ILE A 218 0.36 -7.26 15.29
C ILE A 218 -0.33 -6.09 15.99
N SER A 219 -0.41 -4.93 15.35
CA SER A 219 -0.94 -3.68 15.94
C SER A 219 -2.40 -3.76 16.37
N THR A 220 -3.26 -4.47 15.63
CA THR A 220 -4.67 -4.67 16.02
C THR A 220 -4.79 -5.37 17.38
N ASN A 221 -4.02 -6.44 17.61
CA ASN A 221 -4.05 -7.17 18.87
C ASN A 221 -3.34 -6.43 19.99
N THR A 222 -2.15 -5.88 19.70
CA THR A 222 -1.34 -5.21 20.72
C THR A 222 -1.93 -3.88 21.17
N SER A 223 -2.66 -3.15 20.30
CA SER A 223 -3.34 -1.91 20.70
C SER A 223 -4.40 -2.13 21.77
N VAL A 224 -5.25 -3.15 21.61
CA VAL A 224 -6.27 -3.50 22.60
C VAL A 224 -5.61 -4.05 23.86
N LEU A 225 -4.57 -4.88 23.73
CA LEU A 225 -3.85 -5.40 24.87
C LEU A 225 -3.19 -4.30 25.71
N VAL A 226 -2.54 -3.33 25.06
CA VAL A 226 -1.93 -2.19 25.74
C VAL A 226 -3.00 -1.32 26.40
N ALA A 227 -4.11 -1.04 25.70
CA ALA A 227 -5.22 -0.29 26.32
C ALA A 227 -5.77 -1.00 27.57
N ILE A 228 -5.98 -2.32 27.53
CA ILE A 228 -6.43 -3.10 28.69
C ILE A 228 -5.37 -3.06 29.80
N GLY A 229 -4.09 -3.27 29.47
CA GLY A 229 -3.01 -3.29 30.45
C GLY A 229 -2.86 -1.96 31.18
N HIS A 230 -3.11 -0.84 30.50
CA HIS A 230 -3.15 0.48 31.10
C HIS A 230 -4.28 0.62 32.13
N TRP A 231 -5.51 0.22 31.78
CA TRP A 231 -6.65 0.25 32.71
C TRP A 231 -6.47 -0.67 33.93
N ASN A 232 -5.63 -1.68 33.83
CA ASN A 232 -5.32 -2.61 34.92
C ASN A 232 -4.01 -2.26 35.66
N ASP A 233 -3.44 -1.07 35.42
CA ASP A 233 -2.21 -0.59 36.09
C ASP A 233 -1.00 -1.54 35.92
N ILE A 234 -0.93 -2.25 34.78
CA ILE A 234 0.17 -3.18 34.47
C ILE A 234 1.43 -2.40 34.07
N PHE A 235 1.22 -1.27 33.39
CA PHE A 235 2.28 -0.37 32.97
C PHE A 235 2.39 0.72 34.02
N GLU A 236 3.24 0.49 35.02
CA GLU A 236 3.56 1.43 36.10
C GLU A 236 4.26 2.68 35.51
N GLU A 237 3.53 3.52 34.76
CA GLU A 237 4.06 4.70 34.08
C GLU A 237 3.96 5.95 34.95
N GLN A 238 5.14 6.52 35.21
CA GLN A 238 5.36 7.66 36.11
C GLN A 238 5.08 9.03 35.45
N SER A 239 4.24 9.13 34.41
CA SER A 239 4.07 10.37 33.65
C SER A 239 2.64 10.92 33.68
N PHE A 240 2.56 12.23 33.93
CA PHE A 240 1.40 13.13 33.90
C PHE A 240 0.13 12.51 33.28
N TYR A 241 -0.81 12.14 34.17
CA TYR A 241 -2.02 11.34 33.96
C TYR A 241 -2.90 11.67 32.73
N ALA A 242 -2.74 12.83 32.09
CA ALA A 242 -3.51 13.22 30.91
C ALA A 242 -2.91 12.76 29.56
N ASN A 243 -1.59 12.55 29.46
CA ASN A 243 -0.91 12.34 28.17
C ASN A 243 -0.79 10.87 27.74
N VAL A 244 -0.82 9.93 28.69
CA VAL A 244 -0.67 8.49 28.42
C VAL A 244 -2.01 7.85 28.03
N LEU A 245 -3.07 8.19 28.78
CA LEU A 245 -4.44 7.73 28.56
C LEU A 245 -4.96 8.11 27.16
N THR A 246 -4.59 9.30 26.68
CA THR A 246 -4.96 9.75 25.33
C THR A 246 -4.20 8.99 24.25
N LYS A 247 -2.87 8.78 24.35
CA LYS A 247 -2.09 8.17 23.25
C LYS A 247 -2.48 6.70 22.97
N GLU A 248 -2.70 5.90 24.01
CA GLU A 248 -2.99 4.46 23.85
C GLU A 248 -4.43 4.22 23.38
N VAL A 249 -5.39 4.92 24.00
CA VAL A 249 -6.80 4.85 23.62
C VAL A 249 -7.01 5.43 22.22
N VAL A 250 -6.35 6.53 21.86
CA VAL A 250 -6.40 7.07 20.50
C VAL A 250 -5.76 6.09 19.51
N GLY A 251 -4.63 5.46 19.84
CA GLY A 251 -4.03 4.42 18.99
C GLY A 251 -4.97 3.22 18.74
N MET A 252 -5.61 2.70 19.79
CA MET A 252 -6.64 1.67 19.67
C MET A 252 -7.83 2.15 18.84
N GLY A 253 -8.32 3.37 19.08
CA GLY A 253 -9.41 3.96 18.30
C GLY A 253 -9.06 4.08 16.81
N LEU A 254 -7.85 4.53 16.49
CA LEU A 254 -7.37 4.66 15.11
C LEU A 254 -7.34 3.30 14.41
N ILE A 255 -6.79 2.24 15.01
CA ILE A 255 -6.72 0.93 14.33
C ILE A 255 -8.10 0.24 14.22
N VAL A 256 -9.01 0.48 15.16
CA VAL A 256 -10.41 0.03 15.08
C VAL A 256 -11.12 0.77 13.93
N MET A 257 -10.98 2.10 13.86
CA MET A 257 -11.52 2.92 12.77
C MET A 257 -10.96 2.50 11.42
N GLU A 258 -9.65 2.24 11.33
CA GLU A 258 -9.02 1.70 10.13
C GLU A 258 -9.65 0.36 9.72
N THR A 259 -9.95 -0.52 10.67
CA THR A 259 -10.62 -1.80 10.37
C THR A 259 -12.06 -1.62 9.88
N LEU A 260 -12.77 -0.61 10.38
CA LEU A 260 -14.13 -0.25 9.98
C LEU A 260 -14.18 0.43 8.60
N ILE A 261 -13.18 1.26 8.31
CA ILE A 261 -13.12 2.08 7.11
C ILE A 261 -12.49 1.33 5.95
N CYS A 262 -11.42 0.55 6.19
CA CYS A 262 -10.63 -0.08 5.14
C CYS A 262 -11.09 -1.50 4.82
N GLY A 263 -10.88 -1.90 3.56
CA GLY A 263 -11.16 -3.24 3.05
C GLY A 263 -10.27 -4.35 3.61
N ILE A 264 -9.35 -4.07 4.54
CA ILE A 264 -8.30 -4.99 4.97
C ILE A 264 -8.90 -6.32 5.46
N PRO A 265 -8.45 -7.46 4.93
CA PRO A 265 -8.95 -8.77 5.36
C PRO A 265 -8.36 -9.17 6.73
N VAL A 266 -9.23 -9.49 7.68
CA VAL A 266 -8.85 -10.13 8.95
C VAL A 266 -8.99 -11.64 8.82
N ARG A 267 -7.93 -12.39 9.15
CA ARG A 267 -7.91 -13.87 9.15
C ARG A 267 -7.66 -14.40 10.55
N MET A 268 -8.39 -15.43 10.97
CA MET A 268 -8.18 -16.04 12.29
C MET A 268 -6.79 -16.63 12.48
N CYS A 269 -6.23 -17.25 11.44
CA CYS A 269 -4.89 -17.85 11.49
C CYS A 269 -3.77 -16.83 11.74
N HIS A 270 -4.02 -15.54 11.50
CA HIS A 270 -3.03 -14.49 11.73
C HIS A 270 -2.84 -14.15 13.21
N VAL A 271 -3.61 -14.76 14.14
CA VAL A 271 -3.38 -14.66 15.59
C VAL A 271 -1.97 -15.14 15.99
N VAL A 272 -1.35 -15.99 15.19
CA VAL A 272 0.01 -16.48 15.43
C VAL A 272 1.04 -15.33 15.43
N TYR A 273 0.83 -14.28 14.63
CA TYR A 273 1.75 -13.14 14.57
C TYR A 273 1.83 -12.32 15.86
N PRO A 274 0.72 -11.81 16.42
CA PRO A 274 0.75 -11.12 17.72
C PRO A 274 1.14 -12.05 18.88
N MET A 275 0.80 -13.35 18.83
CA MET A 275 1.28 -14.32 19.82
C MET A 275 2.80 -14.44 19.81
N LEU A 276 3.40 -14.67 18.63
CA LEU A 276 4.85 -14.75 18.50
C LEU A 276 5.51 -13.44 18.92
N PHE A 277 4.93 -12.29 18.58
CA PHE A 277 5.45 -11.00 19.01
C PHE A 277 5.49 -10.86 20.54
N THR A 278 4.42 -11.26 21.24
CA THR A 278 4.38 -11.23 22.71
C THR A 278 5.31 -12.28 23.33
N ILE A 279 5.39 -13.49 22.79
CA ILE A 279 6.30 -14.54 23.28
C ILE A 279 7.77 -14.10 23.11
N LEU A 280 8.14 -13.55 21.97
CA LEU A 280 9.48 -13.03 21.71
C LEU A 280 9.83 -11.89 22.67
N TYR A 281 8.86 -11.02 22.99
CA TYR A 281 9.04 -9.98 24.00
C TYR A 281 9.29 -10.57 25.39
N ILE A 282 8.49 -11.55 25.82
CA ILE A 282 8.69 -12.23 27.11
C ILE A 282 10.09 -12.86 27.17
N ILE A 283 10.50 -13.60 26.14
CA ILE A 283 11.84 -14.20 26.05
C ILE A 283 12.93 -13.11 26.15
N PHE A 284 12.79 -12.04 25.38
CA PHE A 284 13.72 -10.90 25.40
C PHE A 284 13.83 -10.31 26.82
N THR A 285 12.71 -10.08 27.50
CA THR A 285 12.74 -9.52 28.86
C THR A 285 13.36 -10.47 29.88
N GLY A 286 13.20 -11.79 29.71
CA GLY A 286 13.87 -12.79 30.55
C GLY A 286 15.39 -12.78 30.37
N ILE A 287 15.86 -12.68 29.12
CA ILE A 287 17.29 -12.51 28.83
C ILE A 287 17.81 -11.18 29.39
N TYR A 288 17.06 -10.10 29.20
CA TYR A 288 17.40 -8.77 29.72
C TYR A 288 17.55 -8.80 31.25
N TYR A 289 16.62 -9.43 31.96
CA TYR A 289 16.70 -9.64 33.41
C TYR A 289 17.93 -10.48 33.79
N ALA A 290 18.17 -11.61 33.13
CA ALA A 290 19.32 -12.48 33.40
C ALA A 290 20.68 -11.76 33.19
N SER A 291 20.70 -10.74 32.33
CA SER A 291 21.87 -9.87 32.12
C SER A 291 22.03 -8.75 33.14
N GLY A 292 21.20 -8.69 34.18
CA GLY A 292 21.19 -7.63 35.19
C GLY A 292 20.50 -6.35 34.72
N GLY A 293 19.61 -6.45 33.72
CA GLY A 293 18.85 -5.33 33.19
C GLY A 293 17.91 -4.71 34.23
N THR A 294 17.78 -3.39 34.21
CA THR A 294 16.93 -2.64 35.15
C THR A 294 15.99 -1.69 34.41
N ASN A 295 14.86 -1.33 35.01
CA ASN A 295 13.98 -0.30 34.47
C ASN A 295 14.57 1.12 34.65
N ILE A 296 13.88 2.16 34.21
CA ILE A 296 14.37 3.56 34.34
C ILE A 296 14.53 4.04 35.80
N GLN A 297 13.95 3.34 36.77
CA GLN A 297 14.05 3.64 38.21
C GLN A 297 15.10 2.76 38.92
N GLY A 298 15.80 1.89 38.18
CA GLY A 298 16.79 0.98 38.75
C GLY A 298 16.20 -0.30 39.37
N ARG A 299 14.91 -0.58 39.19
CA ARG A 299 14.30 -1.84 39.64
C ARG A 299 14.64 -2.98 38.68
N SER A 300 14.74 -4.21 39.21
CA SER A 300 15.10 -5.43 38.47
C SER A 300 14.01 -5.87 37.47
N TYR A 301 12.76 -5.42 37.63
CA TYR A 301 11.64 -5.75 36.74
C TYR A 301 11.26 -4.58 35.81
N VAL A 302 10.91 -4.91 34.57
CA VAL A 302 10.40 -3.91 33.59
C VAL A 302 8.95 -3.53 33.89
N TYR A 303 8.11 -4.54 34.14
CA TYR A 303 6.72 -4.43 34.57
C TYR A 303 6.51 -5.36 35.76
N ARG A 304 5.62 -5.02 36.70
CA ARG A 304 5.33 -5.90 37.85
C ARG A 304 4.88 -7.29 37.41
N LEU A 305 4.18 -7.39 36.27
CA LEU A 305 3.76 -8.66 35.70
C LEU A 305 4.94 -9.54 35.20
N LEU A 306 6.08 -8.91 34.93
CA LEU A 306 7.32 -9.53 34.45
C LEU A 306 8.43 -9.41 35.51
N ASP A 307 8.05 -9.47 36.80
CA ASP A 307 9.00 -9.62 37.89
C ASP A 307 9.46 -11.09 37.96
N TYR A 308 10.66 -11.33 37.43
CA TYR A 308 11.32 -12.64 37.40
C TYR A 308 11.99 -13.00 38.73
N GLU A 309 12.13 -12.05 39.66
CA GLU A 309 12.70 -12.29 40.99
C GLU A 309 11.64 -12.90 41.92
N ASN A 310 10.41 -12.38 41.85
CA ASN A 310 9.27 -12.85 42.63
C ASN A 310 8.20 -13.48 41.72
N ILE A 311 8.55 -14.58 41.06
CA ILE A 311 7.61 -15.29 40.18
C ILE A 311 6.49 -15.90 41.02
N ASN A 312 5.30 -15.31 40.91
CA ASN A 312 4.08 -15.82 41.51
C ASN A 312 3.28 -16.61 40.47
N LEU A 313 2.53 -17.63 40.92
CA LEU A 313 1.62 -18.38 40.04
C LEU A 313 0.61 -17.45 39.33
N TRP A 314 0.21 -16.37 40.01
CA TRP A 314 -0.69 -15.35 39.47
C TRP A 314 -0.11 -14.60 38.27
N SER A 315 1.14 -14.12 38.34
CA SER A 315 1.75 -13.36 37.23
C SER A 315 2.00 -14.27 36.03
N GLY A 316 2.50 -15.49 36.26
CA GLY A 316 2.63 -16.50 35.21
C GLY A 316 1.29 -16.85 34.57
N GLY A 317 0.24 -17.04 35.37
CA GLY A 317 -1.12 -17.33 34.89
C GLY A 317 -1.69 -16.22 34.01
N ILE A 318 -1.52 -14.95 34.38
CA ILE A 318 -1.97 -13.80 33.58
C ILE A 318 -1.21 -13.71 32.24
N LEU A 319 0.10 -13.98 32.22
CA LEU A 319 0.89 -14.01 30.98
C LEU A 319 0.41 -15.11 30.02
N VAL A 320 0.20 -16.33 30.54
CA VAL A 320 -0.33 -17.46 29.76
C VAL A 320 -1.73 -17.15 29.24
N LEU A 321 -2.62 -16.62 30.09
CA LEU A 321 -3.97 -16.23 29.70
C LEU A 321 -3.96 -15.14 28.62
N THR A 322 -3.05 -14.17 28.74
CA THR A 322 -2.90 -13.09 27.76
C THR A 322 -2.55 -13.64 26.38
N VAL A 323 -1.55 -14.51 26.29
CA VAL A 323 -1.07 -15.07 25.02
C VAL A 323 -2.08 -16.04 24.42
N PHE A 324 -2.60 -16.98 25.21
CA PHE A 324 -3.40 -18.09 24.68
C PHE A 324 -4.91 -17.88 24.71
N VAL A 325 -5.42 -16.87 25.40
CA VAL A 325 -6.86 -16.60 25.50
C VAL A 325 -7.20 -15.18 25.08
N ALA A 326 -6.57 -14.15 25.67
CA ALA A 326 -6.92 -12.76 25.36
C ALA A 326 -6.62 -12.41 23.90
N GLN A 327 -5.44 -12.75 23.37
CA GLN A 327 -5.10 -12.47 21.97
C GLN A 327 -6.02 -13.18 20.96
N PRO A 328 -6.34 -14.48 21.09
CA PRO A 328 -7.37 -15.13 20.26
C PRO A 328 -8.74 -14.47 20.33
N LEU A 329 -9.19 -14.05 21.51
CA LEU A 329 -10.47 -13.36 21.67
C LEU A 329 -10.46 -11.99 20.99
N ILE A 330 -9.37 -11.24 21.09
CA ILE A 330 -9.20 -9.96 20.39
C ILE A 330 -9.21 -10.19 18.87
N GLN A 331 -8.45 -11.17 18.36
CA GLN A 331 -8.46 -11.52 16.94
C GLN A 331 -9.86 -11.94 16.45
N LEU A 332 -10.59 -12.70 17.25
CA LEU A 332 -11.97 -13.09 16.99
C LEU A 332 -12.88 -11.85 16.90
N ALA A 333 -12.74 -10.89 17.81
CA ALA A 333 -13.49 -9.65 17.78
C ALA A 333 -13.22 -8.84 16.49
N PHE A 334 -11.95 -8.65 16.12
CA PHE A 334 -11.59 -7.99 14.86
C PHE A 334 -12.09 -8.74 13.62
N TYR A 335 -12.09 -10.08 13.66
CA TYR A 335 -12.67 -10.88 12.59
C TYR A 335 -14.17 -10.65 12.47
N VAL A 336 -14.92 -10.67 13.58
CA VAL A 336 -16.36 -10.39 13.61
C VAL A 336 -16.63 -9.00 13.04
N VAL A 337 -15.90 -7.98 13.48
CA VAL A 337 -15.98 -6.61 12.93
C VAL A 337 -15.75 -6.61 11.41
N SER A 338 -14.73 -7.32 10.93
CA SER A 338 -14.43 -7.41 9.49
C SER A 338 -15.52 -8.12 8.68
N VAL A 339 -16.21 -9.09 9.28
CA VAL A 339 -17.33 -9.81 8.65
C VAL A 339 -18.55 -8.89 8.61
N THR A 340 -18.91 -8.28 9.73
CA THR A 340 -20.03 -7.33 9.83
C THR A 340 -19.88 -6.18 8.84
N ARG A 341 -18.68 -5.59 8.76
CA ARG A 341 -18.35 -4.53 7.78
C ARG A 341 -18.62 -4.98 6.34
N ARG A 342 -18.15 -6.18 5.96
CA ARG A 342 -18.37 -6.73 4.61
C ARG A 342 -19.85 -6.97 4.33
N CYS A 343 -20.57 -7.58 5.27
CA CYS A 343 -22.00 -7.80 5.15
C CYS A 343 -22.78 -6.48 5.00
N LEU A 344 -22.40 -5.45 5.76
CA LEU A 344 -23.01 -4.12 5.67
C LEU A 344 -22.72 -3.46 4.31
N ALA A 345 -21.47 -3.50 3.85
CA ALA A 345 -21.09 -2.96 2.55
C ALA A 345 -21.85 -3.63 1.40
N ASP A 346 -22.01 -4.96 1.45
CA ASP A 346 -22.77 -5.72 0.45
C ASP A 346 -24.26 -5.37 0.47
N ARG A 347 -24.85 -5.16 1.65
CA ARG A 347 -26.25 -4.72 1.80
C ARG A 347 -26.44 -3.33 1.19
N VAL A 348 -25.58 -2.38 1.51
CA VAL A 348 -25.64 -1.01 0.98
C VAL A 348 -25.46 -0.98 -0.53
N CYS A 349 -24.49 -1.73 -1.08
CA CYS A 349 -24.29 -1.87 -2.52
C CYS A 349 -25.51 -2.44 -3.25
N ARG A 350 -26.16 -3.47 -2.70
CA ARG A 350 -27.40 -4.02 -3.27
C ARG A 350 -28.55 -3.02 -3.25
N CYS A 351 -28.71 -2.24 -2.18
CA CYS A 351 -29.74 -1.20 -2.10
C CYS A 351 -29.50 -0.09 -3.14
N ARG A 352 -28.24 0.34 -3.32
CA ARG A 352 -27.89 1.38 -4.30
C ARG A 352 -28.11 0.95 -5.75
N ARG A 353 -27.99 -0.35 -6.06
CA ARG A 353 -28.23 -0.90 -7.41
C ARG A 353 -29.72 -1.11 -7.75
N ARG A 354 -30.59 -1.10 -6.74
CA ARG A 354 -32.04 -1.26 -6.89
C ARG A 354 -32.78 0.07 -7.04
N ARG A 355 -32.14 1.19 -6.66
CA ARG A 355 -32.56 2.54 -7.07
C ARG A 355 -31.92 2.85 -8.40
#